data_AF-A0A0C2CXZ7-F1
#
_entry.id   AF-A0A0C2CXZ7-F1
#
_cell.length_a   1.000
_cell.length_b   1.000
_cell.length_c   1.000
_cell.angle_alpha   90.00
_cell.angle_beta   90.00
_cell.angle_gamma   90.00
#
_symmetry.space_group_name_H-M   'P 1'
#
loop_
_entity.id
_entity.type
_entity.pdbx_description
1 polymer ?
#
loop_
_entity_poly.entity_id
_entity_poly.type
_entity_poly.pdbx_seq_one_letter_code
_entity_poly.pdbx_strand_id
1 'polypeptide(L)'
;MLKTSLPIIPHQLCRQEWSSLSRGTIMITDKQLCAGSKMHGTGPGDSGGPLLARDKLGRLVQLGITSFGAAGFQGLLDQSTYPG
;
A
#
# COMPACT_ATOMS: atom_id res chain seq x y z
N MET A 1 -19.10 2.82 4.05
CA MET A 1 -17.88 2.82 3.21
C MET A 1 -16.89 3.78 3.85
N LEU A 2 -15.72 3.28 4.29
CA LEU A 2 -14.68 4.10 4.91
C LEU A 2 -13.62 4.47 3.87
N LYS A 3 -12.88 5.56 4.12
CA LYS A 3 -11.76 5.99 3.29
C LYS A 3 -10.69 6.61 4.17
N THR A 4 -9.45 6.58 3.70
CA THR A 4 -8.33 7.23 4.35
C THR A 4 -7.38 7.84 3.32
N SER A 5 -6.59 8.84 3.72
CA SER A 5 -5.59 9.48 2.86
C SER A 5 -4.21 9.09 3.32
N LEU A 6 -3.36 8.69 2.37
CA LEU A 6 -2.06 8.08 2.64
C LEU A 6 -1.10 8.34 1.47
N PRO A 7 0.21 8.38 1.72
CA PRO A 7 1.20 8.63 0.68
C PRO A 7 1.48 7.38 -0.16
N ILE A 8 1.89 7.59 -1.41
CA ILE A 8 2.55 6.55 -2.20
C ILE A 8 3.97 6.38 -1.68
N ILE A 9 4.37 5.13 -1.44
CA ILE A 9 5.72 4.76 -1.02
C ILE A 9 6.59 4.58 -2.27
N PRO A 10 7.81 5.17 -2.32
CA PRO A 10 8.70 4.98 -3.45
C PRO A 10 8.95 3.49 -3.76
N HIS A 11 8.81 3.11 -5.03
CA HIS A 11 8.83 1.70 -5.45
C HIS A 11 10.12 0.95 -5.03
N GLN A 12 11.27 1.63 -5.07
CA GLN A 12 12.54 1.06 -4.61
C GLN A 12 12.54 0.75 -3.12
N LEU A 13 12.01 1.66 -2.29
CA LEU A 13 11.88 1.44 -0.85
C LEU A 13 10.94 0.26 -0.58
N CYS A 14 9.78 0.22 -1.25
CA CYS A 14 8.85 -0.89 -1.05
C CYS A 14 9.45 -2.26 -1.42
N ARG A 15 10.21 -2.34 -2.51
CA ARG A 15 10.95 -3.55 -2.89
C ARG A 15 11.93 -3.98 -1.80
N GLN A 16 12.68 -3.04 -1.25
CA GLN A 16 13.66 -3.30 -0.19
C GLN A 16 12.98 -3.80 1.10
N GLU A 17 11.91 -3.13 1.53
CA GLU A 17 11.16 -3.52 2.73
C GLU A 17 10.56 -4.92 2.58
N TRP A 18 9.84 -5.21 1.49
CA TRP A 18 9.27 -6.54 1.30
C TRP A 18 10.33 -7.62 1.14
N SER A 19 11.48 -7.33 0.52
CA SER A 19 12.60 -8.28 0.49
C SER A 19 13.12 -8.59 1.90
N SER A 20 13.22 -7.58 2.77
CA SER A 20 13.65 -7.75 4.16
C SER A 20 12.61 -8.50 5.00
N LEU A 21 11.36 -8.01 5.01
CA LEU A 21 10.24 -8.53 5.79
C LEU A 21 9.91 -9.98 5.46
N SER A 22 9.96 -10.33 4.17
CA SER A 22 9.62 -11.66 3.69
C SER A 22 10.82 -12.62 3.60
N ARG A 23 12.02 -12.18 3.99
CA ARG A 23 13.28 -12.92 3.80
C ARG A 23 13.49 -13.34 2.33
N GLY A 24 13.16 -12.43 1.41
CA GLY A 24 13.31 -12.61 -0.03
C GLY A 24 12.23 -13.46 -0.70
N THR A 25 11.19 -13.88 0.01
CA THR A 25 10.12 -14.72 -0.59
C THR A 25 9.08 -13.92 -1.36
N ILE A 26 8.89 -12.63 -1.04
CA ILE A 26 8.01 -11.72 -1.75
C ILE A 26 8.84 -10.78 -2.62
N MET A 27 8.58 -10.82 -3.92
CA MET A 27 9.17 -9.91 -4.90
C MET A 27 8.11 -8.92 -5.38
N ILE A 28 8.35 -7.62 -5.15
CA ILE A 28 7.51 -6.55 -5.66
C ILE A 28 7.94 -6.25 -7.11
N THR A 29 7.00 -6.44 -8.04
CA THR A 29 7.20 -6.26 -9.49
C THR A 29 6.92 -4.82 -9.93
N ASP A 30 7.38 -4.42 -11.11
CA ASP A 30 7.13 -3.07 -11.66
C ASP A 30 5.65 -2.77 -11.92
N LYS A 31 4.76 -3.78 -11.84
CA LYS A 31 3.30 -3.63 -11.94
C LYS A 31 2.63 -3.38 -10.58
N GLN A 32 3.41 -3.27 -9.51
CA GLN A 32 2.95 -3.05 -8.16
C GLN A 32 3.50 -1.73 -7.63
N LEU A 33 2.67 -1.08 -6.81
CA LEU A 33 3.02 0.08 -6.01
C LEU A 33 2.65 -0.22 -4.57
N CYS A 34 3.20 0.55 -3.65
CA CYS A 34 2.86 0.43 -2.25
C CYS A 34 2.46 1.78 -1.70
N ALA A 35 1.59 1.76 -0.70
CA ALA A 35 1.02 2.97 -0.15
C ALA A 35 0.60 2.72 1.30
N GLY A 36 0.88 3.68 2.18
CA GLY A 36 0.52 3.53 3.58
C GLY A 36 1.27 4.49 4.49
N SER A 37 0.76 4.64 5.70
CA SER A 37 1.44 5.33 6.78
C SER A 37 0.97 4.79 8.13
N LYS A 38 1.54 5.30 9.22
CA LYS A 38 1.04 5.01 10.56
C LYS A 38 -0.46 5.34 10.69
N MET A 39 -1.24 4.39 11.19
CA MET A 39 -2.69 4.43 11.37
C MET A 39 -3.54 4.61 10.10
N HIS A 40 -2.94 4.63 8.90
CA HIS A 40 -3.64 4.86 7.63
C HIS A 40 -3.16 3.86 6.59
N GLY A 41 -4.09 3.05 6.09
CA GLY A 41 -3.76 1.95 5.20
C GLY A 41 -4.98 1.09 4.91
N THR A 42 -4.72 -0.09 4.36
CA THR A 42 -5.75 -1.08 4.05
C THR A 42 -5.81 -2.18 5.11
N GLY A 43 -7.00 -2.70 5.40
CA GLY A 43 -7.21 -3.81 6.32
C GLY A 43 -7.85 -5.04 5.67
N PRO A 44 -8.11 -6.09 6.47
CA PRO A 44 -8.87 -7.24 6.01
C PRO A 44 -10.25 -6.82 5.49
N GLY A 45 -10.59 -7.22 4.26
CA GLY A 45 -11.83 -6.85 3.58
C GLY A 45 -11.71 -5.71 2.58
N ASP A 46 -10.57 -5.00 2.54
CA ASP A 46 -10.34 -3.91 1.56
C ASP A 46 -9.78 -4.41 0.21
N SER A 47 -9.42 -5.69 0.10
CA SER A 47 -8.92 -6.29 -1.15
C SER A 47 -9.89 -6.06 -2.31
N GLY A 48 -9.38 -5.58 -3.44
CA GLY A 48 -10.18 -5.18 -4.60
C GLY A 48 -10.64 -3.71 -4.58
N GLY A 49 -10.47 -3.01 -3.46
CA GLY A 49 -10.77 -1.59 -3.33
C GLY A 49 -9.83 -0.70 -4.17
N PRO A 50 -10.28 0.49 -4.61
CA PRO A 50 -9.47 1.35 -5.46
C PRO A 50 -8.53 2.25 -4.65
N LEU A 51 -7.28 2.37 -5.09
CA LEU A 51 -6.40 3.48 -4.70
C LEU A 51 -6.63 4.65 -5.67
N LEU A 52 -7.12 5.77 -5.13
CA LEU A 52 -7.50 6.94 -5.91
C LEU A 52 -6.55 8.12 -5.65
N ALA A 53 -6.25 8.89 -6.70
CA ALA A 53 -5.58 10.18 -6.59
C ALA A 53 -6.31 11.25 -7.40
N ARG A 54 -6.03 12.53 -7.12
CA ARG A 54 -6.50 13.63 -7.96
C ARG A 54 -5.43 13.97 -8.99
N ASP A 55 -5.82 14.04 -10.25
CA ASP A 55 -4.95 14.56 -11.31
C ASP A 55 -4.81 16.09 -11.25
N LYS A 56 -4.04 16.67 -12.17
CA LYS A 56 -3.84 18.12 -12.26
C LYS A 56 -5.13 18.91 -12.52
N LEU A 57 -6.18 18.25 -13.01
CA LEU A 57 -7.50 18.83 -13.27
C LEU A 57 -8.49 18.54 -12.12
N GLY A 58 -8.02 17.94 -11.02
CA GLY A 58 -8.82 17.61 -9.84
C GLY A 58 -9.69 16.36 -9.99
N ARG A 59 -9.59 15.61 -11.10
CA ARG A 59 -10.39 14.40 -11.34
C ARG A 59 -9.84 13.24 -10.52
N LEU A 60 -10.74 12.43 -9.96
CA LEU A 60 -10.33 11.18 -9.31
C LEU A 60 -9.94 10.17 -10.39
N VAL A 61 -8.70 9.70 -10.30
CA VAL A 61 -8.13 8.66 -11.15
C VAL A 61 -7.73 7.48 -10.29
N GLN A 62 -7.99 6.26 -10.78
CA GLN A 62 -7.55 5.05 -10.10
C GLN A 62 -6.11 4.74 -10.47
N LEU A 63 -5.24 4.68 -9.46
CA LEU A 63 -3.82 4.36 -9.63
C LEU A 63 -3.54 2.87 -9.43
N GLY A 64 -4.37 2.19 -8.63
CA GLY A 64 -4.15 0.80 -8.28
C GLY A 64 -5.38 0.14 -7.66
N ILE A 65 -5.21 -1.14 -7.31
CA ILE A 65 -6.19 -1.98 -6.64
C ILE A 65 -5.52 -2.57 -5.41
N THR A 66 -6.17 -2.48 -4.25
CA THR A 66 -5.69 -3.12 -3.02
C THR A 66 -5.51 -4.61 -3.25
N SER A 67 -4.27 -5.10 -3.08
CA SER A 67 -3.91 -6.50 -3.33
C SER A 67 -3.61 -7.24 -2.03
N PHE A 68 -2.48 -6.92 -1.39
CA PHE A 68 -2.06 -7.52 -0.13
C PHE A 68 -1.25 -6.53 0.70
N GLY A 69 -1.14 -6.80 1.99
CA GLY A 69 -0.26 -6.10 2.92
C GLY A 69 0.26 -7.07 3.97
N ALA A 70 1.10 -6.59 4.88
CA ALA A 70 1.57 -7.43 5.98
C ALA A 70 0.40 -7.84 6.90
N ALA A 71 0.35 -9.13 7.25
CA ALA A 71 -0.60 -9.63 8.21
C ALA A 71 -0.18 -9.27 9.65
N GLY A 72 -1.15 -9.19 10.56
CA GLY A 72 -0.92 -8.98 11.99
C GLY A 72 -1.02 -7.52 12.44
N PHE A 73 -1.02 -7.33 13.75
CA PHE A 73 -1.32 -6.03 14.37
C PHE A 73 -0.36 -4.93 13.94
N GLN A 74 0.94 -5.19 13.88
CA GLN A 74 1.92 -4.17 13.48
C GLN A 74 1.77 -3.74 12.03
N GLY A 75 1.47 -4.69 11.12
CA GLY A 75 1.20 -4.39 9.71
C GLY A 75 -0.06 -3.55 9.49
N LEU A 76 -1.05 -3.70 10.37
CA LEU A 76 -2.26 -2.87 10.34
C LEU A 76 -2.06 -1.48 10.96
N LEU A 77 -1.19 -1.38 11.98
CA LEU A 77 -0.91 -0.12 12.65
C LEU A 77 0.05 0.78 11.87
N ASP A 78 1.03 0.22 11.17
CA ASP A 78 2.12 0.99 10.58
C ASP A 78 2.48 0.49 9.18
N GLN A 79 1.70 0.95 8.19
CA GLN A 79 1.98 0.66 6.79
C GLN A 79 3.05 1.56 6.17
N SER A 80 3.68 2.45 6.96
CA SER A 80 4.96 3.04 6.54
C SER A 80 6.13 2.08 6.74
N THR A 81 6.09 1.26 7.79
CA THR A 81 7.10 0.20 8.04
C THR A 81 6.74 -1.12 7.36
N TYR A 82 5.45 -1.42 7.22
CA TYR A 82 4.93 -2.64 6.59
C TYR A 82 4.03 -2.29 5.40
N PRO A 83 4.60 -1.93 4.24
CA PRO A 83 3.84 -1.34 3.13
C PRO A 83 2.69 -2.24 2.65
N GLY A 84 1.51 -1.65 2.50
CA GLY A 84 0.38 -2.22 1.75
C GLY A 84 0.43 -1.87 0.27
#